data_AF-A0A9P7DPF2-F1
#
_entry.id   AF-A0A9P7DPF2-F1
#
_cell.length_a   1.000
_cell.length_b   1.000
_cell.length_c   1.000
_cell.angle_alpha   90.00
_cell.angle_beta   90.00
_cell.angle_gamma   90.00
#
_symmetry.space_group_name_H-M   'P 1'
#
loop_
_entity.id
_entity.type
_entity.pdbx_description
1 polymer ?
#
loop_
_entity_poly.entity_id
_entity_poly.type
_entity_poly.pdbx_seq_one_letter_code
_entity_poly.pdbx_strand_id
1 'polypeptide(L)'
;MGKLIWHELSRYISLTASVYAVWASFWGFFFRKFFWDFIGGILRSPGGLQPSPKFSLFINVIVKYPIVQIGTMALGFIIIALEYPIPILKGTAIFRSIALRVVLLIMQAAGTVLFYQFEAAQSSGDLFFFPSEVSKHEELGTEWEIRICTALQKKPAVSPPAGEAGITPSDRSDETVKKYDPFAPPYVPNLHVGDLRDESSGTEYGVLLNKYSVVPHHFLLVTKEFMPQNSPLLPHDLVQTYLLLLAARKARKNYFAFYNCGSNSGASQSHKHIQFIEVEDDGPPIEILARAANLEVSGKPFSLSSVGYANHVYRLPTLSNSASPEQLEQALFLPFLSLLDLVISTVRHSPDYPSGTPSYNVILTLEHMHLIPRRWETYTLGELGATLSVNSLGFAGMLMVKSDTERQALEQEKIETVLRAVGVESVHELQVAGTSMEAMDETSA
;
A
#
# COMPACT_ATOMS: atom_id res chain seq x y z
N MET A 1 5.43 -50.57 5.32
CA MET A 1 5.22 -49.53 4.28
C MET A 1 5.58 -48.13 4.76
N GLY A 2 5.10 -47.65 5.92
CA GLY A 2 5.35 -46.26 6.37
C GLY A 2 6.82 -45.79 6.37
N LYS A 3 7.77 -46.57 6.88
CA LYS A 3 9.20 -46.19 6.91
C LYS A 3 9.82 -45.97 5.51
N LEU A 4 9.34 -46.68 4.49
CA LEU A 4 9.84 -46.52 3.12
C LEU A 4 9.31 -45.21 2.50
N ILE A 5 8.04 -44.88 2.76
CA ILE A 5 7.37 -43.67 2.30
C ILE A 5 8.03 -42.42 2.90
N TRP A 6 8.33 -42.42 4.20
CA TRP A 6 9.01 -41.30 4.86
C TRP A 6 10.43 -41.08 4.34
N HIS A 7 11.15 -42.16 4.02
CA HIS A 7 12.49 -42.06 3.46
C HIS A 7 12.46 -41.47 2.05
N GLU A 8 11.56 -41.93 1.17
CA GLU A 8 11.41 -41.36 -0.17
C GLU A 8 10.94 -39.90 -0.13
N LEU A 9 9.97 -39.56 0.73
CA LEU A 9 9.50 -38.19 0.91
C LEU A 9 10.63 -37.26 1.38
N SER A 10 11.40 -37.68 2.39
CA SER A 10 12.54 -36.89 2.91
C SER A 10 13.59 -36.61 1.83
N ARG A 11 13.82 -37.58 0.95
CA ARG A 11 14.71 -37.47 -0.21
C ARG A 11 14.17 -36.48 -1.25
N TYR A 12 12.89 -36.51 -1.56
CA TYR A 12 12.29 -35.52 -2.47
C TYR A 12 12.34 -34.11 -1.90
N ILE A 13 12.07 -33.93 -0.60
CA ILE A 13 12.20 -32.64 0.08
C ILE A 13 13.64 -32.13 0.00
N SER A 14 14.62 -33.00 0.28
CA SER A 14 16.04 -32.68 0.18
C SER A 14 16.43 -32.26 -1.25
N LEU A 15 15.98 -33.00 -2.27
CA LEU A 15 16.24 -32.68 -3.67
C LEU A 15 15.65 -31.31 -4.05
N THR A 16 14.38 -31.07 -3.71
CA THR A 16 13.72 -29.80 -3.99
C THR A 16 14.44 -28.66 -3.29
N ALA A 17 14.72 -28.77 -1.99
CA ALA A 17 15.43 -27.74 -1.23
C ALA A 17 16.81 -27.43 -1.84
N SER A 18 17.57 -28.44 -2.26
CA SER A 18 18.88 -28.24 -2.89
C SER A 18 18.81 -27.66 -4.30
N VAL A 19 17.78 -27.99 -5.09
CA VAL A 19 17.54 -27.34 -6.39
C VAL A 19 17.23 -25.85 -6.19
N TYR A 20 16.36 -25.51 -5.23
CA TYR A 20 16.09 -24.11 -4.88
C TYR A 20 17.34 -23.40 -4.34
N ALA A 21 18.19 -24.07 -3.57
CA ALA A 21 19.45 -23.50 -3.10
C ALA A 21 20.42 -23.19 -4.25
N VAL A 22 20.53 -24.08 -5.24
CA VAL A 22 21.31 -23.84 -6.47
C VAL A 22 20.73 -22.67 -7.26
N TRP A 23 19.40 -22.64 -7.44
CA TRP A 23 18.72 -21.56 -8.15
C TRP A 23 18.88 -20.21 -7.46
N ALA A 24 18.69 -20.14 -6.14
CA ALA A 24 18.91 -18.93 -5.35
C ALA A 24 20.37 -18.46 -5.42
N SER A 25 21.33 -19.40 -5.36
CA SER A 25 22.75 -19.07 -5.50
C SER A 25 23.10 -18.54 -6.89
N PHE A 26 22.48 -19.08 -7.95
CA PHE A 26 22.63 -18.58 -9.32
C PHE A 26 22.21 -17.12 -9.42
N TRP A 27 21.03 -16.77 -8.90
CA TRP A 27 20.56 -15.38 -8.88
C TRP A 27 21.39 -14.49 -7.95
N GLY A 28 21.92 -15.03 -6.85
CA GLY A 28 22.82 -14.34 -5.94
C GLY A 28 24.14 -13.86 -6.57
N PHE A 29 24.55 -14.38 -7.74
CA PHE A 29 25.70 -13.86 -8.50
C PHE A 29 25.42 -12.51 -9.15
N PHE A 30 24.18 -12.32 -9.60
CA PHE A 30 23.72 -11.09 -10.26
C PHE A 30 23.26 -10.06 -9.23
N PHE A 31 22.59 -10.51 -8.16
CA PHE A 31 22.07 -9.67 -7.09
C PHE A 31 22.86 -9.88 -5.80
N ARG A 32 24.05 -9.27 -5.73
CA ARG A 32 25.02 -9.49 -4.64
C ARG A 32 24.69 -8.68 -3.39
N LYS A 33 23.64 -9.08 -2.69
CA LYS A 33 23.17 -8.49 -1.43
C LYS A 33 23.06 -9.56 -0.34
N PHE A 34 23.04 -9.14 0.93
CA PHE A 34 22.87 -10.05 2.05
C PHE A 34 21.81 -9.51 3.03
N PHE A 35 21.18 -10.41 3.78
CA PHE A 35 19.98 -10.12 4.58
C PHE A 35 20.02 -8.81 5.38
N TRP A 36 21.13 -8.48 6.05
CA TRP A 36 21.26 -7.35 6.98
C TRP A 36 21.95 -6.11 6.38
N ASP A 37 22.14 -6.06 5.06
CA ASP A 37 22.98 -5.06 4.40
C ASP A 37 22.46 -3.62 4.53
N PHE A 38 21.19 -3.45 4.92
CA PHE A 38 20.55 -2.18 5.22
C PHE A 38 20.87 -1.63 6.62
N ILE A 39 21.29 -2.47 7.57
CA ILE A 39 21.54 -2.02 8.94
C ILE A 39 22.75 -1.08 8.96
N GLY A 40 22.51 0.21 9.20
CA GLY A 40 23.56 1.24 9.17
C GLY A 40 24.21 1.44 7.79
N GLY A 41 23.54 1.02 6.72
CA GLY A 41 23.93 1.31 5.34
C GLY A 41 23.66 2.75 4.94
N ILE A 42 24.36 3.26 3.92
CA ILE A 42 24.21 4.63 3.41
C ILE A 42 23.74 4.54 1.96
N LEU A 43 22.64 5.22 1.64
CA LEU A 43 22.14 5.33 0.28
C LEU A 43 22.96 6.39 -0.48
N ARG A 44 23.62 6.01 -1.59
CA ARG A 44 24.38 6.95 -2.45
C ARG A 44 23.91 6.91 -3.90
N SER A 45 23.95 8.07 -4.55
CA SER A 45 23.71 8.21 -6.00
C SER A 45 24.99 8.70 -6.71
N PRO A 46 25.48 8.01 -7.76
CA PRO A 46 25.04 6.69 -8.25
C PRO A 46 25.53 5.56 -7.32
N GLY A 47 24.80 4.44 -7.21
CA GLY A 47 25.31 3.23 -6.54
C GLY A 47 24.38 2.52 -5.55
N GLY A 48 23.21 3.07 -5.23
CA GLY A 48 22.23 2.41 -4.36
C GLY A 48 22.67 2.31 -2.89
N LEU A 49 22.09 1.36 -2.16
CA LEU A 49 22.35 1.14 -0.73
C LEU A 49 23.73 0.50 -0.55
N GLN A 50 24.66 1.22 0.08
CA GLN A 50 25.95 0.67 0.46
C GLN A 50 25.91 0.15 1.89
N PRO A 51 26.30 -1.12 2.13
CA PRO A 51 26.24 -1.69 3.47
C PRO A 51 27.26 -1.04 4.39
N SER A 52 26.94 -0.99 5.70
CA SER A 52 27.84 -0.39 6.70
C SER A 52 29.23 -1.03 6.65
N PRO A 53 30.33 -0.26 6.77
CA PRO A 53 31.68 -0.81 6.92
C PRO A 53 31.82 -1.79 8.09
N LYS A 54 30.92 -1.71 9.09
CA LYS A 54 30.80 -2.65 10.20
C LYS A 54 30.58 -4.11 9.75
N PHE A 55 30.04 -4.31 8.55
CA PHE A 55 29.82 -5.64 7.93
C PHE A 55 30.86 -5.97 6.85
N SER A 56 32.07 -5.41 6.92
CA SER A 56 33.13 -5.58 5.91
C SER A 56 33.43 -7.04 5.53
N LEU A 57 33.33 -7.98 6.48
CA LEU A 57 33.47 -9.41 6.21
C LEU A 57 32.41 -9.89 5.21
N PHE A 58 31.13 -9.65 5.49
CA PHE A 58 30.01 -10.04 4.64
C PHE A 58 30.02 -9.32 3.29
N ILE A 59 30.37 -8.03 3.28
CA ILE A 59 30.59 -7.27 2.05
C ILE A 59 31.65 -7.96 1.19
N ASN A 60 32.77 -8.39 1.79
CA ASN A 60 33.83 -9.05 1.01
C ASN A 60 33.41 -10.43 0.52
N VAL A 61 32.74 -11.26 1.34
CA VAL A 61 32.43 -12.67 1.01
C VAL A 61 31.11 -12.91 0.26
N ILE A 62 30.26 -11.88 0.14
CA ILE A 62 28.97 -11.94 -0.59
C ILE A 62 28.95 -10.92 -1.73
N VAL A 63 29.37 -9.68 -1.48
CA VAL A 63 29.22 -8.55 -2.43
C VAL A 63 30.40 -8.45 -3.39
N LYS A 64 31.64 -8.40 -2.86
CA LYS A 64 32.85 -8.28 -3.70
C LYS A 64 33.23 -9.61 -4.34
N TYR A 65 33.33 -10.64 -3.53
CA TYR A 65 33.64 -12.00 -3.96
C TYR A 65 32.45 -12.88 -3.60
N PRO A 66 31.78 -13.53 -4.56
CA PRO A 66 30.56 -14.30 -4.31
C PRO A 66 30.86 -15.68 -3.68
N ILE A 67 31.64 -15.70 -2.60
CA ILE A 67 32.16 -16.93 -1.97
C ILE A 67 31.01 -17.73 -1.36
N VAL A 68 30.05 -17.06 -0.71
CA VAL A 68 28.87 -17.70 -0.11
C VAL A 68 27.97 -18.30 -1.20
N GLN A 69 27.77 -17.61 -2.31
CA GLN A 69 27.01 -18.09 -3.47
C GLN A 69 27.66 -19.31 -4.10
N ILE A 70 28.98 -19.26 -4.35
CA ILE A 70 29.74 -20.39 -4.89
C ILE A 70 29.66 -21.59 -3.94
N GLY A 71 29.89 -21.36 -2.64
CA GLY A 71 29.86 -22.41 -1.62
C GLY A 71 28.49 -23.06 -1.48
N THR A 72 27.41 -22.27 -1.45
CA THR A 72 26.04 -22.78 -1.31
C THR A 72 25.58 -23.50 -2.58
N MET A 73 25.97 -23.00 -3.76
CA MET A 73 25.70 -23.67 -5.03
C MET A 73 26.44 -25.01 -5.13
N ALA A 74 27.72 -25.05 -4.79
CA ALA A 74 28.51 -26.29 -4.78
C ALA A 74 27.93 -27.30 -3.79
N LEU A 75 27.54 -26.85 -2.59
CA LEU A 75 26.89 -27.69 -1.59
C LEU A 75 25.55 -28.25 -2.08
N GLY A 76 24.73 -27.42 -2.73
CA GLY A 76 23.47 -27.86 -3.35
C GLY A 76 23.70 -28.93 -4.42
N PHE A 77 24.69 -28.77 -5.29
CA PHE A 77 25.06 -29.80 -6.27
C PHE A 77 25.57 -31.09 -5.61
N ILE A 78 26.34 -31.01 -4.53
CA ILE A 78 26.80 -32.18 -3.77
C ILE A 78 25.61 -32.94 -3.19
N ILE A 79 24.64 -32.25 -2.59
CA ILE A 79 23.45 -32.88 -2.01
C ILE A 79 22.59 -33.51 -3.11
N ILE A 80 22.38 -32.82 -4.24
CA ILE A 80 21.67 -33.39 -5.41
C ILE A 80 22.38 -34.65 -5.90
N ALA A 81 23.71 -34.63 -6.01
CA ALA A 81 24.50 -35.80 -6.43
C ALA A 81 24.51 -36.94 -5.40
N LEU A 82 24.16 -36.69 -4.13
CA LEU A 82 24.03 -37.71 -3.09
C LEU A 82 22.59 -38.26 -2.97
N GLU A 83 21.58 -37.45 -3.23
CA GLU A 83 20.16 -37.83 -3.21
C GLU A 83 19.68 -38.41 -4.54
N TYR A 84 20.27 -37.97 -5.65
CA TYR A 84 20.08 -38.55 -6.99
C TYR A 84 21.43 -39.07 -7.48
N PRO A 85 21.90 -40.21 -6.93
CA PRO A 85 23.27 -40.64 -7.06
C PRO A 85 23.67 -40.92 -8.49
N ILE A 86 24.72 -40.24 -8.94
CA ILE A 86 25.46 -40.64 -10.14
C ILE A 86 26.07 -42.04 -9.93
N PRO A 87 26.22 -42.87 -10.99
CA PRO A 87 26.61 -44.27 -10.87
C PRO A 87 27.87 -44.53 -10.04
N ILE A 88 28.82 -43.59 -10.04
CA ILE A 88 30.11 -43.66 -9.33
C ILE A 88 29.95 -43.55 -7.81
N LEU A 89 28.94 -42.84 -7.31
CA LEU A 89 28.70 -42.65 -5.87
C LEU A 89 27.81 -43.75 -5.27
N LYS A 90 27.07 -44.46 -6.12
CA LYS A 90 26.10 -45.48 -5.70
C LYS A 90 26.82 -46.64 -4.99
N GLY A 91 26.45 -46.89 -3.73
CA GLY A 91 26.98 -47.99 -2.94
C GLY A 91 28.21 -47.69 -2.07
N THR A 92 28.78 -46.49 -2.18
CA THR A 92 29.89 -46.02 -1.32
C THR A 92 29.45 -45.78 0.14
N ALA A 93 30.40 -45.75 1.09
CA ALA A 93 30.12 -45.44 2.49
C ALA A 93 29.55 -44.01 2.68
N ILE A 94 29.99 -43.08 1.83
CA ILE A 94 29.53 -41.68 1.79
C ILE A 94 28.03 -41.64 1.42
N PHE A 95 27.62 -42.36 0.37
CA PHE A 95 26.21 -42.42 -0.05
C PHE A 95 25.28 -43.05 0.99
N ARG A 96 25.79 -43.95 1.83
CA ARG A 96 24.99 -44.62 2.89
C ARG A 96 24.89 -43.81 4.17
N SER A 97 25.66 -42.73 4.32
CA SER A 97 25.73 -41.95 5.56
C SER A 97 24.57 -40.96 5.69
N ILE A 98 23.60 -41.29 6.54
CA ILE A 98 22.50 -40.36 6.89
C ILE A 98 23.04 -39.16 7.68
N ALA A 99 24.00 -39.38 8.57
CA ALA A 99 24.61 -38.31 9.36
C ALA A 99 25.25 -37.24 8.47
N LEU A 100 25.94 -37.65 7.40
CA LEU A 100 26.52 -36.72 6.44
C LEU A 100 25.45 -35.87 5.74
N ARG A 101 24.35 -36.48 5.28
CA ARG A 101 23.24 -35.76 4.63
C ARG A 101 22.65 -34.69 5.54
N VAL A 102 22.40 -35.03 6.80
CA VAL A 102 21.87 -34.08 7.79
C VAL A 102 22.82 -32.90 7.98
N VAL A 103 24.12 -33.16 8.13
CA VAL A 103 25.13 -32.10 8.26
C VAL A 103 25.16 -31.19 7.03
N LEU A 104 25.16 -31.77 5.82
CA LEU A 104 25.16 -31.00 4.58
C LEU A 104 23.89 -30.15 4.43
N LEU A 105 22.72 -30.68 4.81
CA LEU A 105 21.45 -29.94 4.78
C LEU A 105 21.43 -28.79 5.78
N ILE A 106 21.99 -28.96 6.98
CA ILE A 106 22.14 -27.87 7.96
C ILE A 106 23.07 -26.77 7.42
N MET A 107 24.20 -27.17 6.80
CA MET A 107 25.11 -26.22 6.18
C MET A 107 24.45 -25.48 5.00
N GLN A 108 23.63 -26.18 4.20
CA GLN A 108 22.90 -25.57 3.09
C GLN A 108 21.89 -24.54 3.63
N ALA A 109 21.11 -24.90 4.65
CA ALA A 109 20.16 -24.00 5.28
C ALA A 109 20.85 -22.73 5.78
N ALA A 110 21.97 -22.86 6.51
CA ALA A 110 22.75 -21.73 6.99
C ALA A 110 23.27 -20.82 5.87
N GLY A 111 23.74 -21.41 4.76
CA GLY A 111 24.18 -20.66 3.57
C GLY A 111 23.02 -19.92 2.89
N THR A 112 21.86 -20.58 2.75
CA THR A 112 20.69 -19.99 2.07
C THR A 112 20.03 -18.85 2.83
N VAL A 113 20.09 -18.85 4.17
CA VAL A 113 19.55 -17.76 5.01
C VAL A 113 20.23 -16.41 4.70
N LEU A 114 21.47 -16.42 4.20
CA LEU A 114 22.21 -15.20 3.88
C LEU A 114 21.72 -14.50 2.59
N PHE A 115 20.93 -15.16 1.74
CA PHE A 115 20.50 -14.65 0.43
C PHE A 115 19.17 -13.88 0.42
N TYR A 116 18.46 -13.84 1.54
CA TYR A 116 17.05 -13.54 1.51
C TYR A 116 16.76 -12.03 1.58
N GLN A 117 16.19 -11.47 0.52
CA GLN A 117 15.58 -10.14 0.50
C GLN A 117 14.16 -10.23 -0.06
N PHE A 118 13.20 -9.75 0.75
CA PHE A 118 11.83 -9.31 0.48
C PHE A 118 10.83 -9.80 1.56
N GLU A 119 10.98 -11.03 2.03
CA GLU A 119 10.07 -11.65 3.02
C GLU A 119 10.45 -11.34 4.51
N ALA A 120 11.40 -10.45 4.79
CA ALA A 120 11.89 -10.18 6.15
C ALA A 120 10.84 -9.54 7.09
N ALA A 121 9.99 -8.64 6.58
CA ALA A 121 8.90 -8.06 7.36
C ALA A 121 7.74 -9.07 7.57
N GLN A 122 7.53 -9.97 6.60
CA GLN A 122 6.51 -11.03 6.68
C GLN A 122 6.93 -12.16 7.62
N SER A 123 8.22 -12.51 7.64
CA SER A 123 8.79 -13.58 8.47
C SER A 123 9.09 -13.17 9.91
N SER A 124 9.27 -11.87 10.21
CA SER A 124 9.38 -11.37 11.59
C SER A 124 8.02 -11.33 12.32
N GLY A 125 6.91 -11.48 11.60
CA GLY A 125 5.56 -11.30 12.12
C GLY A 125 5.15 -9.82 12.27
N ASP A 126 5.97 -8.88 11.80
CA ASP A 126 5.69 -7.45 11.90
C ASP A 126 4.78 -6.95 10.76
N LEU A 127 4.80 -7.63 9.61
CA LEU A 127 3.93 -7.39 8.45
C LEU A 127 3.09 -8.64 8.17
N PHE A 128 1.77 -8.49 8.23
CA PHE A 128 0.80 -9.51 7.84
C PHE A 128 0.37 -9.27 6.40
N PHE A 129 0.90 -10.06 5.48
CA PHE A 129 0.41 -10.10 4.10
C PHE A 129 -0.75 -11.10 4.01
N PHE A 130 -1.87 -10.65 3.48
CA PHE A 130 -3.05 -11.49 3.30
C PHE A 130 -3.22 -11.82 1.82
N PRO A 131 -3.04 -13.09 1.40
CA PRO A 131 -3.33 -13.51 0.04
C PRO A 131 -4.75 -13.09 -0.32
N SER A 132 -4.88 -12.42 -1.45
CA SER A 132 -6.16 -11.94 -1.96
C SER A 132 -6.30 -12.29 -3.43
N GLU A 133 -7.53 -12.57 -3.84
CA GLU A 133 -7.89 -12.82 -5.22
C GLU A 133 -8.56 -11.57 -5.78
N VAL A 134 -8.25 -11.21 -7.03
CA VAL A 134 -8.88 -10.07 -7.71
C VAL A 134 -9.84 -10.63 -8.75
N SER A 135 -11.09 -10.21 -8.66
CA SER A 135 -12.08 -10.41 -9.71
C SER A 135 -12.30 -9.09 -10.45
N LYS A 136 -12.42 -9.14 -11.78
CA LYS A 136 -12.72 -7.98 -12.62
C LYS A 136 -14.22 -7.95 -12.92
N HIS A 137 -14.82 -6.77 -12.80
CA HIS A 137 -16.24 -6.55 -13.02
C HIS A 137 -16.45 -5.33 -13.92
N GLU A 138 -17.11 -5.50 -15.07
CA GLU A 138 -17.35 -4.40 -16.00
C GLU A 138 -18.55 -3.56 -15.54
N GLU A 139 -18.30 -2.32 -15.16
CA GLU A 139 -19.33 -1.38 -14.71
C GLU A 139 -18.90 0.07 -14.99
N LEU A 140 -19.84 1.00 -15.16
CA LEU A 140 -19.56 2.43 -15.35
C LEU A 140 -18.57 2.74 -16.49
N GLY A 141 -18.49 1.85 -17.49
CA GLY A 141 -17.64 2.00 -18.68
C GLY A 141 -16.16 1.62 -18.47
N THR A 142 -15.80 0.91 -17.40
CA THR A 142 -14.44 0.38 -17.18
C THR A 142 -14.48 -0.95 -16.40
N GLU A 143 -13.34 -1.65 -16.32
CA GLU A 143 -13.19 -2.84 -15.49
C GLU A 143 -12.86 -2.43 -14.04
N TRP A 144 -13.80 -2.64 -13.13
CA TRP A 144 -13.60 -2.47 -11.69
C TRP A 144 -12.95 -3.71 -11.08
N GLU A 145 -12.12 -3.52 -10.07
CA GLU A 145 -11.48 -4.60 -9.33
C GLU A 145 -12.24 -4.86 -8.02
N ILE A 146 -12.67 -6.10 -7.81
CA ILE A 146 -13.21 -6.58 -6.54
C ILE A 146 -12.20 -7.57 -5.94
N ARG A 147 -11.54 -7.14 -4.87
CA ARG A 147 -10.52 -7.93 -4.16
C ARG A 147 -11.15 -8.70 -3.01
N ILE A 148 -11.03 -10.03 -3.03
CA ILE A 148 -11.49 -10.91 -1.96
C ILE A 148 -10.34 -11.17 -0.99
N CYS A 149 -10.51 -10.81 0.28
CA CYS A 149 -9.54 -11.08 1.33
C CYS A 149 -10.21 -11.72 2.56
N THR A 150 -10.20 -13.05 2.60
CA THR A 150 -10.86 -13.86 3.65
C THR A 150 -10.25 -13.67 5.04
N ALA A 151 -8.98 -13.30 5.10
CA ALA A 151 -8.29 -13.08 6.37
C ALA A 151 -8.80 -11.87 7.16
N LEU A 152 -9.47 -10.91 6.50
CA LEU A 152 -10.08 -9.75 7.16
C LEU A 152 -11.26 -10.12 8.06
N GLN A 153 -11.85 -11.31 7.91
CA GLN A 153 -12.86 -11.82 8.83
C GLN A 153 -12.31 -12.02 10.25
N LYS A 154 -10.98 -12.21 10.39
CA LYS A 154 -10.31 -12.44 11.67
C LYS A 154 -9.74 -11.16 12.30
N LYS A 155 -9.96 -9.99 11.71
CA LYS A 155 -9.49 -8.73 12.29
C LYS A 155 -10.18 -8.55 13.64
N PRO A 156 -9.44 -8.41 14.76
CA PRO A 156 -10.07 -8.16 16.05
C PRO A 156 -10.89 -6.87 15.95
N ALA A 157 -12.19 -6.97 16.18
CA ALA A 157 -13.02 -5.80 16.43
C ALA A 157 -12.40 -5.10 17.64
N VAL A 158 -12.05 -3.81 17.51
CA VAL A 158 -11.64 -3.00 18.65
C VAL A 158 -12.87 -2.85 19.54
N SER A 159 -13.08 -3.82 20.40
CA SER A 159 -14.04 -3.74 21.49
C SER A 159 -13.34 -2.97 22.61
N PRO A 160 -13.98 -1.96 23.21
CA PRO A 160 -13.53 -1.45 24.49
C PRO A 160 -13.45 -2.65 25.45
N PRO A 161 -12.42 -2.76 26.31
CA PRO A 161 -12.37 -3.84 27.27
C PRO A 161 -13.67 -3.85 28.08
N ALA A 162 -14.40 -4.96 27.99
CA ALA A 162 -15.58 -5.22 28.78
C ALA A 162 -15.13 -5.40 30.24
N GLY A 163 -15.29 -4.36 31.03
CA GLY A 163 -14.93 -4.39 32.44
C GLY A 163 -15.02 -3.01 33.07
N GLU A 164 -16.24 -2.53 33.30
CA GLU A 164 -16.68 -1.78 34.48
C GLU A 164 -18.10 -1.26 34.23
N ALA A 165 -19.06 -2.19 34.27
CA ALA A 165 -20.44 -1.83 34.52
C ALA A 165 -20.54 -1.36 35.98
N GLY A 166 -20.61 -0.04 36.16
CA GLY A 166 -21.00 0.62 37.39
C GLY A 166 -19.85 1.06 38.28
N ILE A 167 -19.52 2.35 38.22
CA ILE A 167 -19.33 3.25 39.37
C ILE A 167 -19.53 4.69 38.85
N THR A 168 -20.24 5.48 39.65
CA THR A 168 -20.64 6.88 39.47
C THR A 168 -19.46 7.85 39.24
N PRO A 169 -19.68 8.99 38.53
CA PRO A 169 -18.62 9.93 38.20
C PRO A 169 -18.37 10.90 39.35
N SER A 170 -17.32 10.67 40.13
CA SER A 170 -16.66 11.73 40.89
C SER A 170 -15.26 11.28 41.31
N ASP A 171 -14.27 12.10 40.97
CA ASP A 171 -12.93 12.15 41.56
C ASP A 171 -12.02 10.94 41.36
N ARG A 172 -11.44 10.81 40.15
CA ARG A 172 -10.08 10.28 39.99
C ARG A 172 -9.31 11.09 38.95
N SER A 173 -8.22 11.67 39.43
CA SER A 173 -7.15 12.36 38.71
C SER A 173 -6.74 11.65 37.43
N ASP A 174 -6.71 12.41 36.32
CA ASP A 174 -6.25 12.05 34.99
C ASP A 174 -4.81 11.50 34.97
N GLU A 175 -4.67 10.18 35.14
CA GLU A 175 -3.61 9.45 34.46
C GLU A 175 -4.17 8.99 33.11
N THR A 176 -4.00 9.85 32.11
CA THR A 176 -4.32 9.54 30.71
C THR A 176 -3.50 8.33 30.26
N VAL A 177 -4.15 7.18 30.13
CA VAL A 177 -3.58 6.04 29.39
C VAL A 177 -3.37 6.52 27.96
N LYS A 178 -2.14 6.95 27.62
CA LYS A 178 -1.78 7.38 26.27
C LYS A 178 -2.11 6.24 25.30
N LYS A 179 -3.11 6.46 24.46
CA LYS A 179 -3.47 5.56 23.38
C LYS A 179 -2.24 5.38 22.48
N TYR A 180 -1.78 4.14 22.32
CA TYR A 180 -0.62 3.82 21.50
C TYR A 180 -0.88 4.23 20.05
N ASP A 181 -0.03 5.12 19.52
CA ASP A 181 -0.08 5.58 18.13
C ASP A 181 0.95 4.78 17.30
N PRO A 182 0.51 3.88 16.40
CA PRO A 182 1.43 3.07 15.58
C PRO A 182 2.24 3.90 14.57
N PHE A 183 1.85 5.16 14.38
CA PHE A 183 2.41 6.10 13.42
C PHE A 183 3.32 7.14 14.09
N ALA A 184 3.46 7.09 15.42
CA ALA A 184 4.44 7.89 16.14
C ALA A 184 5.78 7.12 16.28
N PRO A 185 6.94 7.81 16.22
CA PRO A 185 8.22 7.19 16.51
C PRO A 185 8.33 6.77 17.99
N PRO A 186 9.12 5.73 18.33
CA PRO A 186 9.98 4.95 17.44
C PRO A 186 9.19 3.95 16.58
N TYR A 187 9.51 3.90 15.29
CA TYR A 187 8.86 2.99 14.35
C TYR A 187 9.35 1.55 14.53
N VAL A 188 8.49 0.60 14.14
CA VAL A 188 8.90 -0.80 14.01
C VAL A 188 9.99 -0.87 12.92
N PRO A 189 11.23 -1.32 13.22
CA PRO A 189 12.35 -1.22 12.29
C PRO A 189 12.11 -1.91 10.93
N ASN A 190 11.34 -3.00 10.92
CA ASN A 190 11.02 -3.75 9.71
C ASN A 190 9.89 -3.13 8.87
N LEU A 191 9.13 -2.20 9.43
CA LEU A 191 8.11 -1.45 8.71
C LEU A 191 8.62 -0.07 8.29
N HIS A 192 9.66 0.46 8.91
CA HIS A 192 10.23 1.76 8.56
C HIS A 192 11.14 1.65 7.34
N VAL A 193 10.76 2.30 6.24
CA VAL A 193 11.53 2.35 4.99
C VAL A 193 12.55 3.47 5.02
N GLY A 194 12.17 4.62 5.57
CA GLY A 194 13.04 5.79 5.66
C GLY A 194 12.30 7.03 6.14
N ASP A 195 13.04 8.12 6.30
CA ASP A 195 12.50 9.42 6.68
C ASP A 195 12.63 10.40 5.52
N LEU A 196 11.67 11.32 5.43
CA LEU A 196 11.71 12.46 4.52
C LEU A 196 11.59 13.73 5.35
N ARG A 197 12.17 14.81 4.84
CA ARG A 197 12.00 16.14 5.42
C ARG A 197 11.75 17.11 4.29
N ASP A 198 10.68 17.88 4.44
CA ASP A 198 10.41 18.99 3.55
C ASP A 198 11.28 20.19 3.94
N GLU A 199 12.03 20.73 3.00
CA GLU A 199 13.03 21.78 3.29
C GLU A 199 12.37 23.14 3.57
N SER A 200 11.24 23.44 2.94
CA SER A 200 10.57 24.74 3.06
C SER A 200 9.74 24.85 4.34
N SER A 201 8.96 23.83 4.67
CA SER A 201 8.15 23.79 5.91
C SER A 201 8.90 23.26 7.12
N GLY A 202 9.97 22.49 6.91
CA GLY A 202 10.67 21.76 7.96
C GLY A 202 9.94 20.51 8.45
N THR A 203 8.74 20.22 7.94
CA THR A 203 7.93 19.06 8.33
C THR A 203 8.69 17.76 8.03
N GLU A 204 8.71 16.88 9.02
CA GLU A 204 9.33 15.56 8.89
C GLU A 204 8.28 14.46 8.71
N TYR A 205 8.62 13.46 7.91
CA TYR A 205 7.79 12.32 7.63
C TYR A 205 8.54 11.00 7.84
N GLY A 206 7.79 9.97 8.21
CA GLY A 206 8.22 8.57 8.12
C GLY A 206 7.53 7.88 6.94
N VAL A 207 8.29 7.12 6.15
CA VAL A 207 7.76 6.20 5.14
C VAL A 207 7.68 4.81 5.75
N LEU A 208 6.46 4.29 5.89
CA LEU A 208 6.19 3.02 6.58
C LEU A 208 5.52 2.01 5.64
N LEU A 209 5.93 0.74 5.66
CA LEU A 209 5.18 -0.35 5.05
C LEU A 209 3.89 -0.58 5.83
N ASN A 210 2.79 -0.87 5.13
CA ASN A 210 1.54 -1.21 5.78
C ASN A 210 1.67 -2.56 6.51
N LYS A 211 1.49 -2.53 7.83
CA LYS A 211 1.48 -3.72 8.69
C LYS A 211 0.44 -4.77 8.29
N TYR A 212 -0.71 -4.36 7.75
CA TYR A 212 -1.80 -5.25 7.34
C TYR A 212 -2.02 -5.13 5.83
N SER A 213 -0.99 -5.49 5.06
CA SER A 213 -0.98 -5.30 3.63
C SER A 213 -1.79 -6.37 2.91
N VAL A 214 -2.82 -5.96 2.17
CA VAL A 214 -3.55 -6.85 1.26
C VAL A 214 -2.98 -6.77 -0.16
N VAL A 215 -2.42 -5.62 -0.53
CA VAL A 215 -1.72 -5.38 -1.79
C VAL A 215 -0.21 -5.38 -1.55
N PRO A 216 0.62 -6.05 -2.37
CA PRO A 216 2.07 -5.98 -2.23
C PRO A 216 2.59 -4.54 -2.29
N HIS A 217 3.67 -4.26 -1.55
CA HIS A 217 4.34 -2.96 -1.54
C HIS A 217 3.48 -1.75 -1.14
N HIS A 218 2.31 -1.96 -0.50
CA HIS A 218 1.54 -0.86 0.06
C HIS A 218 2.35 -0.17 1.17
N PHE A 219 2.64 1.11 0.97
CA PHE A 219 3.32 1.94 1.95
C PHE A 219 2.55 3.23 2.27
N LEU A 220 2.96 3.86 3.37
CA LEU A 220 2.36 5.02 3.99
C LEU A 220 3.41 6.12 4.07
N LEU A 221 3.02 7.35 3.74
CA LEU A 221 3.74 8.56 4.15
C LEU A 221 3.02 9.14 5.36
N VAL A 222 3.71 9.21 6.49
CA VAL A 222 3.15 9.57 7.79
C VAL A 222 3.89 10.76 8.34
N THR A 223 3.20 11.73 8.91
CA THR A 223 3.84 12.87 9.60
C THR A 223 4.58 12.36 10.85
N LYS A 224 5.78 12.85 11.17
CA LYS A 224 6.45 12.42 12.42
C LYS A 224 5.76 13.00 13.65
N GLU A 225 5.37 14.27 13.55
CA GLU A 225 4.54 14.93 14.55
C GLU A 225 3.08 14.57 14.31
N PHE A 226 2.33 14.38 15.40
CA PHE A 226 0.91 14.08 15.30
C PHE A 226 0.16 15.26 14.64
N MET A 227 -0.31 15.02 13.42
CA MET A 227 -1.32 15.84 12.77
C MET A 227 -2.61 15.06 12.65
N PRO A 228 -3.80 15.69 12.77
CA PRO A 228 -5.04 14.95 12.73
C PRO A 228 -5.43 14.57 11.29
N GLN A 229 -5.95 13.37 11.09
CA GLN A 229 -6.38 12.82 9.79
C GLN A 229 -7.60 13.53 9.18
N ASN A 230 -8.24 14.44 9.91
CA ASN A 230 -9.29 15.33 9.38
C ASN A 230 -8.74 16.71 8.96
N SER A 231 -7.42 16.92 9.03
CA SER A 231 -6.80 18.12 8.48
C SER A 231 -6.63 17.99 6.96
N PRO A 232 -6.80 19.08 6.20
CA PRO A 232 -6.57 19.04 4.76
C PRO A 232 -5.10 18.76 4.43
N LEU A 233 -4.83 18.26 3.23
CA LEU A 233 -3.47 18.18 2.70
C LEU A 233 -2.93 19.60 2.53
N LEU A 234 -1.75 19.82 3.08
CA LEU A 234 -1.02 21.07 2.99
C LEU A 234 -0.11 21.03 1.74
N PRO A 235 0.43 22.17 1.28
CA PRO A 235 1.26 22.22 0.09
C PRO A 235 2.41 21.20 0.11
N HIS A 236 3.13 21.13 1.24
CA HIS A 236 4.23 20.18 1.43
C HIS A 236 3.77 18.71 1.42
N ASP A 237 2.55 18.39 1.87
CA ASP A 237 2.03 17.01 1.78
C ASP A 237 1.86 16.59 0.31
N LEU A 238 1.29 17.48 -0.52
CA LEU A 238 1.07 17.25 -1.94
C LEU A 238 2.39 17.11 -2.69
N VAL A 239 3.36 18.00 -2.41
CA VAL A 239 4.69 17.97 -3.03
C VAL A 239 5.42 16.67 -2.70
N GLN A 240 5.51 16.29 -1.42
CA GLN A 240 6.20 15.06 -1.02
C GLN A 240 5.52 13.81 -1.60
N THR A 241 4.18 13.80 -1.64
CA THR A 241 3.41 12.72 -2.27
C THR A 241 3.74 12.60 -3.75
N TYR A 242 3.74 13.72 -4.48
CA TYR A 242 4.00 13.72 -5.92
C TYR A 242 5.46 13.35 -6.25
N LEU A 243 6.43 13.79 -5.44
CA LEU A 243 7.83 13.39 -5.55
C LEU A 243 8.02 11.87 -5.41
N LEU A 244 7.28 11.23 -4.49
CA LEU A 244 7.30 9.77 -4.34
C LEU A 244 6.72 9.06 -5.56
N LEU A 245 5.64 9.59 -6.16
CA LEU A 245 5.08 9.05 -7.41
C LEU A 245 6.06 9.18 -8.58
N LEU A 246 6.75 10.33 -8.70
CA LEU A 246 7.80 10.52 -9.70
C LEU A 246 8.98 9.56 -9.49
N ALA A 247 9.39 9.34 -8.23
CA ALA A 247 10.45 8.40 -7.88
C ALA A 247 10.07 6.96 -8.24
N ALA A 248 8.82 6.55 -7.99
CA ALA A 248 8.29 5.25 -8.40
C ALA A 248 8.33 5.09 -9.93
N ARG A 249 7.83 6.08 -10.69
CA ARG A 249 7.90 6.07 -12.16
C ARG A 249 9.34 5.94 -12.67
N LYS A 250 10.29 6.65 -12.06
CA LYS A 250 11.73 6.56 -12.38
C LYS A 250 12.29 5.15 -12.11
N ALA A 251 11.75 4.46 -11.11
CA ALA A 251 12.06 3.06 -10.81
C ALA A 251 11.29 2.05 -11.68
N ARG A 252 10.56 2.51 -12.72
CA ARG A 252 9.69 1.70 -13.59
C ARG A 252 8.59 0.98 -12.82
N LYS A 253 8.03 1.68 -11.84
CA LYS A 253 6.88 1.22 -11.05
C LYS A 253 5.77 2.26 -11.15
N ASN A 254 4.54 1.81 -11.29
CA ASN A 254 3.38 2.70 -11.32
C ASN A 254 2.70 2.65 -9.97
N TYR A 255 2.50 3.82 -9.39
CA TYR A 255 1.83 3.99 -8.12
C TYR A 255 0.80 5.10 -8.26
N PHE A 256 -0.24 5.03 -7.44
CA PHE A 256 -1.04 6.19 -7.09
C PHE A 256 -1.06 6.36 -5.58
N ALA A 257 -1.35 7.59 -5.15
CA ALA A 257 -1.51 7.93 -3.75
C ALA A 257 -2.98 8.18 -3.43
N PHE A 258 -3.38 7.94 -2.18
CA PHE A 258 -4.70 8.29 -1.70
C PHE A 258 -4.71 8.75 -0.24
N TYR A 259 -5.69 9.58 0.08
CA TYR A 259 -5.89 10.15 1.41
C TYR A 259 -7.37 10.04 1.79
N ASN A 260 -7.63 9.54 3.01
CA ASN A 260 -8.98 9.43 3.58
C ASN A 260 -9.12 10.52 4.64
N CYS A 261 -9.82 11.63 4.33
CA CYS A 261 -9.98 12.76 5.24
C CYS A 261 -11.32 12.73 5.96
N GLY A 262 -11.31 12.78 7.30
CA GLY A 262 -12.52 12.85 8.12
C GLY A 262 -13.13 11.49 8.48
N SER A 263 -14.07 11.48 9.42
CA SER A 263 -14.60 10.25 10.05
C SER A 263 -15.35 9.33 9.09
N ASN A 264 -15.95 9.86 8.02
CA ASN A 264 -16.77 9.06 7.09
C ASN A 264 -15.99 8.65 5.83
N SER A 265 -14.68 8.91 5.78
CA SER A 265 -13.84 8.65 4.60
C SER A 265 -13.28 7.23 4.51
N GLY A 266 -13.46 6.41 5.56
CA GLY A 266 -12.82 5.10 5.69
C GLY A 266 -11.40 5.16 6.26
N ALA A 267 -11.05 6.23 6.99
CA ALA A 267 -9.79 6.33 7.71
C ALA A 267 -9.81 5.51 9.01
N SER A 268 -8.84 4.60 9.18
CA SER A 268 -8.75 3.75 10.38
C SER A 268 -7.83 4.29 11.49
N GLN A 269 -7.04 5.33 11.21
CA GLN A 269 -6.08 5.93 12.13
C GLN A 269 -6.26 7.44 12.15
N SER A 270 -6.15 8.05 13.34
CA SER A 270 -6.35 9.49 13.53
C SER A 270 -5.12 10.34 13.22
N HIS A 271 -3.94 9.73 13.15
CA HIS A 271 -2.70 10.40 12.77
C HIS A 271 -2.63 10.49 11.23
N LYS A 272 -2.35 11.70 10.72
CA LYS A 272 -2.19 12.04 9.31
C LYS A 272 -1.25 11.08 8.56
N HIS A 273 -1.82 10.40 7.57
CA HIS A 273 -1.09 9.49 6.70
C HIS A 273 -1.69 9.45 5.29
N ILE A 274 -0.82 9.38 4.29
CA ILE A 274 -1.13 9.22 2.87
C ILE A 274 -0.68 7.83 2.45
N GLN A 275 -1.50 7.11 1.68
CA GLN A 275 -1.27 5.72 1.31
C GLN A 275 -0.90 5.60 -0.15
N PHE A 276 -0.07 4.62 -0.49
CA PHE A 276 0.43 4.39 -1.85
C PHE A 276 0.23 2.94 -2.25
N ILE A 277 -0.30 2.74 -3.46
CA ILE A 277 -0.58 1.41 -4.00
C ILE A 277 0.07 1.27 -5.37
N GLU A 278 0.79 0.16 -5.54
CA GLU A 278 1.33 -0.25 -6.84
C GLU A 278 0.18 -0.72 -7.73
N VAL A 279 0.20 -0.28 -8.98
CA VAL A 279 -0.80 -0.61 -10.00
C VAL A 279 -0.08 -1.04 -11.28
N GLU A 280 -0.83 -1.67 -12.18
CA GLU A 280 -0.37 -1.95 -13.54
C GLU A 280 -0.28 -0.65 -14.37
N ASP A 281 0.13 -0.77 -15.63
CA ASP A 281 0.48 0.38 -16.48
C ASP A 281 -0.68 1.38 -16.71
N ASP A 282 -1.93 0.95 -16.57
CA ASP A 282 -3.10 1.80 -16.81
C ASP A 282 -3.58 2.63 -15.62
N GLY A 283 -2.90 2.51 -14.47
CA GLY A 283 -3.34 3.15 -13.24
C GLY A 283 -4.57 2.47 -12.62
N PRO A 284 -5.18 3.07 -11.59
CA PRO A 284 -6.43 2.57 -11.02
C PRO A 284 -7.61 2.77 -12.01
N PRO A 285 -8.68 1.96 -11.98
CA PRO A 285 -9.76 2.05 -12.98
C PRO A 285 -10.40 3.43 -13.16
N ILE A 286 -10.46 4.25 -12.10
CA ILE A 286 -10.98 5.64 -12.19
C ILE A 286 -10.11 6.54 -13.10
N GLU A 287 -8.82 6.22 -13.22
CA GLU A 287 -7.87 6.94 -14.08
C GLU A 287 -8.19 6.74 -15.56
N ILE A 288 -8.70 5.56 -15.93
CA ILE A 288 -9.15 5.25 -17.30
C ILE A 288 -10.31 6.16 -17.68
N LEU A 289 -11.28 6.32 -16.77
CA LEU A 289 -12.43 7.22 -16.96
C LEU A 289 -11.98 8.69 -17.06
N ALA A 290 -11.03 9.11 -16.23
CA ALA A 290 -10.49 10.48 -16.26
C ALA A 290 -9.71 10.80 -17.53
N ARG A 291 -8.93 9.84 -18.04
CA ARG A 291 -8.22 9.96 -19.34
C ARG A 291 -9.21 10.04 -20.51
N ALA A 292 -10.30 9.28 -20.46
CA ALA A 292 -11.33 9.28 -21.50
C ALA A 292 -12.21 10.56 -21.52
N ALA A 293 -12.24 11.33 -20.43
CA ALA A 293 -13.03 12.55 -20.34
C ALA A 293 -12.55 13.62 -21.34
N ASN A 294 -13.46 14.07 -22.21
CA ASN A 294 -13.22 15.16 -23.14
C ASN A 294 -13.47 16.51 -22.46
N LEU A 295 -12.43 17.32 -22.32
CA LEU A 295 -12.51 18.61 -21.61
C LEU A 295 -12.64 19.75 -22.63
N GLU A 296 -13.72 20.53 -22.51
CA GLU A 296 -13.89 21.74 -23.33
C GLU A 296 -12.85 22.82 -22.99
N VAL A 297 -12.49 22.92 -21.71
CA VAL A 297 -11.50 23.87 -21.18
C VAL A 297 -10.48 23.13 -20.33
N SER A 298 -9.22 23.16 -20.76
CA SER A 298 -8.11 22.62 -19.98
C SER A 298 -7.79 23.54 -18.78
N GLY A 299 -7.26 22.96 -17.70
CA GLY A 299 -6.84 23.72 -16.50
C GLY A 299 -7.99 24.15 -15.60
N LYS A 300 -9.16 23.50 -15.70
CA LYS A 300 -10.29 23.68 -14.78
C LYS A 300 -10.72 22.34 -14.18
N PRO A 301 -11.28 22.34 -12.97
CA PRO A 301 -11.99 21.18 -12.44
C PRO A 301 -13.10 20.70 -13.37
N PHE A 302 -13.34 19.39 -13.38
CA PHE A 302 -14.43 18.74 -14.11
C PHE A 302 -14.97 17.57 -13.29
N SER A 303 -16.09 17.01 -13.74
CA SER A 303 -16.70 15.81 -13.15
C SER A 303 -16.84 14.71 -14.19
N LEU A 304 -16.68 13.47 -13.76
CA LEU A 304 -16.95 12.28 -14.55
C LEU A 304 -18.46 12.04 -14.55
N SER A 305 -19.09 12.18 -15.72
CA SER A 305 -20.53 11.96 -15.90
C SER A 305 -20.93 10.49 -15.92
N SER A 306 -19.96 9.58 -16.11
CA SER A 306 -20.20 8.14 -16.12
C SER A 306 -20.44 7.54 -14.73
N VAL A 307 -20.24 8.30 -13.65
CA VAL A 307 -20.44 7.83 -12.27
C VAL A 307 -21.59 8.58 -11.58
N GLY A 308 -22.46 7.84 -10.88
CA GLY A 308 -23.68 8.38 -10.24
C GLY A 308 -23.48 9.15 -8.94
N TYR A 309 -22.27 9.61 -8.62
CA TYR A 309 -21.93 10.35 -7.39
C TYR A 309 -21.11 11.60 -7.67
N ALA A 310 -21.16 12.56 -6.75
CA ALA A 310 -20.35 13.77 -6.81
C ALA A 310 -18.86 13.43 -6.83
N ASN A 311 -18.16 13.91 -7.85
CA ASN A 311 -16.74 13.70 -8.03
C ASN A 311 -16.13 14.95 -8.67
N HIS A 312 -15.00 15.40 -8.12
CA HIS A 312 -14.31 16.61 -8.57
C HIS A 312 -12.92 16.21 -8.99
N VAL A 313 -12.61 16.39 -10.27
CA VAL A 313 -11.37 15.94 -10.89
C VAL A 313 -10.64 17.12 -11.49
N TYR A 314 -9.32 17.13 -11.39
CA TYR A 314 -8.47 18.08 -12.08
C TYR A 314 -7.39 17.33 -12.86
N ARG A 315 -7.22 17.67 -14.14
CA ARG A 315 -6.15 17.13 -14.99
C ARG A 315 -4.88 17.92 -14.77
N LEU A 316 -3.87 17.26 -14.21
CA LEU A 316 -2.57 17.85 -13.91
C LEU A 316 -1.77 18.08 -15.19
N PRO A 317 -0.94 19.14 -15.23
CA PRO A 317 0.02 19.31 -16.32
C PRO A 317 1.05 18.17 -16.28
N THR A 318 1.61 17.83 -17.44
CA THR A 318 2.71 16.86 -17.50
C THR A 318 3.95 17.43 -16.83
N LEU A 319 4.22 17.01 -15.59
CA LEU A 319 5.37 17.46 -14.82
C LEU A 319 6.59 16.57 -15.08
N SER A 320 7.74 17.23 -15.32
CA SER A 320 9.03 16.56 -15.53
C SER A 320 9.49 15.87 -14.24
N ASN A 321 10.27 14.79 -14.39
CA ASN A 321 11.00 14.17 -13.28
C ASN A 321 12.04 15.11 -12.64
N SER A 322 12.34 16.24 -13.28
CA SER A 322 13.25 17.28 -12.81
C SER A 322 12.54 18.54 -12.31
N ALA A 323 11.22 18.51 -12.12
CA ALA A 323 10.47 19.64 -11.58
C ALA A 323 10.95 19.99 -10.16
N SER A 324 11.10 21.28 -9.86
CA SER A 324 11.47 21.72 -8.51
C SER A 324 10.27 21.61 -7.56
N PRO A 325 10.49 21.47 -6.24
CA PRO A 325 9.41 21.47 -5.25
C PRO A 325 8.43 22.64 -5.40
N GLU A 326 8.94 23.84 -5.70
CA GLU A 326 8.11 25.05 -5.89
C GLU A 326 7.21 24.95 -7.13
N GLN A 327 7.72 24.37 -8.22
CA GLN A 327 6.94 24.14 -9.43
C GLN A 327 5.85 23.10 -9.18
N LEU A 328 6.15 22.05 -8.42
CA LEU A 328 5.16 21.05 -8.00
C LEU A 328 4.10 21.69 -7.12
N GLU A 329 4.49 22.51 -6.16
CA GLU A 329 3.57 23.20 -5.26
C GLU A 329 2.56 24.06 -6.04
N GLN A 330 3.04 24.91 -6.95
CA GLN A 330 2.21 25.76 -7.80
C GLN A 330 1.24 24.94 -8.68
N ALA A 331 1.71 23.80 -9.19
CA ALA A 331 0.91 22.94 -10.05
C ALA A 331 -0.12 22.09 -9.30
N LEU A 332 0.06 21.83 -8.00
CA LEU A 332 -0.77 20.92 -7.21
C LEU A 332 -1.70 21.63 -6.23
N PHE A 333 -1.24 22.69 -5.58
CA PHE A 333 -1.96 23.27 -4.44
C PHE A 333 -3.20 24.07 -4.87
N LEU A 334 -3.11 24.91 -5.90
CA LEU A 334 -4.27 25.65 -6.41
C LEU A 334 -5.37 24.73 -6.94
N PRO A 335 -5.06 23.67 -7.72
CA PRO A 335 -6.05 22.65 -8.05
C PRO A 335 -6.66 21.97 -6.83
N PHE A 336 -5.85 21.58 -5.85
CA PHE A 336 -6.34 20.94 -4.63
C PHE A 336 -7.35 21.82 -3.89
N LEU A 337 -7.03 23.11 -3.70
CA LEU A 337 -7.96 24.07 -3.08
C LEU A 337 -9.25 24.22 -3.87
N SER A 338 -9.16 24.36 -5.19
CA SER A 338 -10.33 24.49 -6.06
C SER A 338 -11.26 23.27 -5.96
N LEU A 339 -10.67 22.07 -5.91
CA LEU A 339 -11.42 20.83 -5.72
C LEU A 339 -12.01 20.71 -4.31
N LEU A 340 -11.31 21.20 -3.28
CA LEU A 340 -11.79 21.20 -1.90
C LEU A 340 -12.98 22.17 -1.72
N ASP A 341 -12.95 23.33 -2.38
CA ASP A 341 -14.07 24.26 -2.41
C ASP A 341 -15.31 23.63 -3.07
N LEU A 342 -15.13 22.86 -4.14
CA LEU A 342 -16.21 22.09 -4.77
C LEU A 342 -16.76 20.99 -3.84
N VAL A 343 -15.90 20.30 -3.08
CA VAL A 343 -16.33 19.36 -2.03
C VAL A 343 -17.20 20.07 -1.00
N ILE A 344 -16.76 21.20 -0.46
CA ILE A 344 -17.50 21.98 0.54
C ILE A 344 -18.83 22.45 -0.05
N SER A 345 -18.82 22.97 -1.28
CA SER A 345 -20.03 23.37 -2.00
C SER A 345 -21.02 22.21 -2.15
N THR A 346 -20.54 21.02 -2.54
CA THR A 346 -21.39 19.82 -2.68
C THR A 346 -22.03 19.44 -1.35
N VAL A 347 -21.23 19.41 -0.28
CA VAL A 347 -21.69 19.05 1.07
C VAL A 347 -22.73 20.04 1.58
N ARG A 348 -22.55 21.34 1.34
CA ARG A 348 -23.50 22.39 1.76
C ARG A 348 -24.86 22.28 1.08
N HIS A 349 -24.93 21.71 -0.12
CA HIS A 349 -26.18 21.50 -0.86
C HIS A 349 -26.82 20.13 -0.60
N SER A 350 -26.20 19.28 0.23
CA SER A 350 -26.74 17.98 0.60
C SER A 350 -27.55 18.09 1.91
N PRO A 351 -28.90 18.08 1.86
CA PRO A 351 -29.73 18.28 3.06
C PRO A 351 -29.52 17.22 4.14
N ASP A 352 -29.24 15.97 3.73
CA ASP A 352 -29.06 14.84 4.62
C ASP A 352 -27.59 14.60 5.02
N TYR A 353 -26.72 15.61 4.84
CA TYR A 353 -25.31 15.45 5.20
C TYR A 353 -25.12 15.46 6.74
N PRO A 354 -24.37 14.51 7.32
CA PRO A 354 -24.09 14.50 8.75
C PRO A 354 -23.44 15.78 9.24
N SER A 355 -23.85 16.26 10.42
CA SER A 355 -23.21 17.43 11.05
C SER A 355 -21.74 17.17 11.37
N GLY A 356 -20.87 18.14 11.10
CA GLY A 356 -19.45 18.07 11.42
C GLY A 356 -18.56 18.57 10.28
N THR A 357 -17.26 18.28 10.38
CA THR A 357 -16.31 18.57 9.32
C THR A 357 -16.56 17.66 8.11
N PRO A 358 -16.59 18.20 6.88
CA PRO A 358 -16.72 17.40 5.67
C PRO A 358 -15.70 16.26 5.61
N SER A 359 -16.16 15.07 5.31
CA SER A 359 -15.30 13.93 4.97
C SER A 359 -15.16 13.81 3.46
N TYR A 360 -13.97 13.45 2.99
CA TYR A 360 -13.70 13.27 1.56
C TYR A 360 -12.53 12.32 1.32
N ASN A 361 -12.50 11.75 0.13
CA ASN A 361 -11.38 10.97 -0.37
C ASN A 361 -10.57 11.79 -1.36
N VAL A 362 -9.25 11.67 -1.31
CA VAL A 362 -8.32 12.15 -2.33
C VAL A 362 -7.70 10.95 -3.02
N ILE A 363 -7.60 10.99 -4.34
CA ILE A 363 -6.81 10.08 -5.17
C ILE A 363 -5.90 10.95 -6.02
N LEU A 364 -4.60 10.67 -6.01
CA LEU A 364 -3.59 11.44 -6.73
C LEU A 364 -2.73 10.50 -7.57
N THR A 365 -2.79 10.71 -8.89
CA THR A 365 -1.89 10.08 -9.86
C THR A 365 -0.93 11.12 -10.43
N LEU A 366 -0.11 10.72 -11.40
CA LEU A 366 0.76 11.67 -12.12
C LEU A 366 0.00 12.50 -13.16
N GLU A 367 -1.26 12.17 -13.46
CA GLU A 367 -2.06 12.84 -14.49
C GLU A 367 -3.31 13.51 -13.92
N HIS A 368 -3.89 13.01 -12.83
CA HIS A 368 -5.13 13.51 -12.27
C HIS A 368 -5.11 13.58 -10.73
N MET A 369 -5.88 14.54 -10.21
CA MET A 369 -6.24 14.65 -8.80
C MET A 369 -7.75 14.56 -8.67
N HIS A 370 -8.23 13.64 -7.84
CA HIS A 370 -9.66 13.43 -7.58
C HIS A 370 -9.97 13.76 -6.13
N LEU A 371 -11.00 14.55 -5.89
CA LEU A 371 -11.62 14.77 -4.59
C LEU A 371 -13.07 14.32 -4.62
N ILE A 372 -13.45 13.48 -3.66
CA ILE A 372 -14.75 12.83 -3.64
C ILE A 372 -15.39 13.05 -2.27
N PRO A 373 -16.48 13.83 -2.16
CA PRO A 373 -17.19 14.06 -0.91
C PRO A 373 -17.83 12.76 -0.40
N ARG A 374 -17.67 12.51 0.90
CA ARG A 374 -18.12 11.28 1.56
C ARG A 374 -19.18 11.56 2.61
N ARG A 375 -20.26 10.78 2.57
CA ARG A 375 -21.35 10.86 3.55
C ARG A 375 -21.22 9.79 4.62
N TRP A 376 -20.95 8.54 4.22
CA TRP A 376 -20.86 7.39 5.12
C TRP A 376 -19.59 6.60 4.85
N GLU A 377 -18.99 6.01 5.88
CA GLU A 377 -17.88 5.06 5.67
C GLU A 377 -18.37 3.74 5.08
N THR A 378 -19.52 3.26 5.56
CA THR A 378 -19.97 1.89 5.35
C THR A 378 -21.30 1.82 4.61
N TYR A 379 -21.48 0.70 3.92
CA TYR A 379 -22.73 0.32 3.26
C TYR A 379 -23.12 -1.10 3.68
N THR A 380 -24.41 -1.35 3.90
CA THR A 380 -24.91 -2.67 4.26
C THR A 380 -25.51 -3.33 3.02
N LEU A 381 -24.89 -4.43 2.56
CA LEU A 381 -25.37 -5.21 1.42
C LEU A 381 -26.72 -5.86 1.79
N GLY A 382 -27.79 -5.46 1.13
CA GLY A 382 -29.17 -5.63 1.58
C GLY A 382 -29.60 -7.08 1.83
N GLU A 383 -29.37 -7.98 0.88
CA GLU A 383 -29.78 -9.40 1.02
C GLU A 383 -28.90 -10.19 1.99
N LEU A 384 -27.63 -9.82 2.11
CA LEU A 384 -26.65 -10.53 2.94
C LEU A 384 -26.56 -9.95 4.37
N GLY A 385 -26.96 -8.70 4.57
CA GLY A 385 -26.76 -7.93 5.79
C GLY A 385 -25.28 -7.64 6.11
N ALA A 386 -24.37 -7.87 5.17
CA ALA A 386 -22.94 -7.69 5.37
C ALA A 386 -22.53 -6.22 5.22
N THR A 387 -21.74 -5.72 6.17
CA THR A 387 -21.22 -4.34 6.14
C THR A 387 -19.93 -4.26 5.34
N LEU A 388 -19.97 -3.52 4.24
CA LEU A 388 -18.84 -3.12 3.42
C LEU A 388 -18.30 -1.78 3.89
N SER A 389 -16.98 -1.69 4.15
CA SER A 389 -16.30 -0.41 4.41
C SER A 389 -15.68 0.10 3.12
N VAL A 390 -15.94 1.36 2.78
CA VAL A 390 -15.48 2.00 1.55
C VAL A 390 -14.54 3.14 1.91
N ASN A 391 -13.34 3.13 1.34
CA ASN A 391 -12.35 4.20 1.43
C ASN A 391 -11.99 4.71 0.02
N SER A 392 -10.93 5.52 -0.12
CA SER A 392 -10.51 6.02 -1.43
C SER A 392 -10.28 4.91 -2.48
N LEU A 393 -9.87 3.70 -2.09
CA LEU A 393 -9.69 2.59 -3.04
C LEU A 393 -11.01 2.19 -3.69
N GLY A 394 -12.11 2.18 -2.93
CA GLY A 394 -13.42 1.88 -3.48
C GLY A 394 -13.80 2.86 -4.58
N PHE A 395 -13.47 4.15 -4.42
CA PHE A 395 -13.67 5.16 -5.45
C PHE A 395 -12.61 5.19 -6.55
N ALA A 396 -11.44 4.58 -6.30
CA ALA A 396 -10.39 4.41 -7.30
C ALA A 396 -10.72 3.32 -8.32
N GLY A 397 -11.75 2.49 -8.07
CA GLY A 397 -12.03 1.32 -8.88
C GLY A 397 -11.76 -0.01 -8.19
N MET A 398 -11.29 0.01 -6.93
CA MET A 398 -10.67 -1.13 -6.27
C MET A 398 -11.40 -1.44 -4.95
N LEU A 399 -12.51 -2.16 -5.04
CA LEU A 399 -13.32 -2.55 -3.88
C LEU A 399 -12.72 -3.78 -3.19
N MET A 400 -13.00 -3.92 -1.89
CA MET A 400 -12.50 -5.03 -1.10
C MET A 400 -13.63 -5.67 -0.30
N VAL A 401 -13.78 -6.98 -0.46
CA VAL A 401 -14.78 -7.81 0.22
C VAL A 401 -14.08 -8.92 1.02
N LYS A 402 -14.78 -9.48 2.02
CA LYS A 402 -14.20 -10.49 2.92
C LYS A 402 -14.52 -11.91 2.48
N SER A 403 -15.40 -12.11 1.51
CA SER A 403 -15.83 -13.43 1.06
C SER A 403 -16.39 -13.40 -0.37
N ASP A 404 -16.45 -14.57 -1.02
CA ASP A 404 -17.10 -14.68 -2.34
C ASP A 404 -18.61 -14.41 -2.27
N THR A 405 -19.25 -14.72 -1.13
CA THR A 405 -20.66 -14.37 -0.90
C THR A 405 -20.89 -12.86 -0.86
N GLU A 406 -19.96 -12.10 -0.25
CA GLU A 406 -20.00 -10.63 -0.30
C GLU A 406 -19.73 -10.11 -1.71
N ARG A 407 -18.83 -10.73 -2.48
CA ARG A 407 -18.61 -10.37 -3.90
C ARG A 407 -19.90 -10.52 -4.71
N GLN A 408 -20.55 -11.68 -4.62
CA GLN A 408 -21.79 -11.93 -5.36
C GLN A 408 -22.91 -10.96 -4.97
N ALA A 409 -23.04 -10.64 -3.67
CA ALA A 409 -24.00 -9.64 -3.20
C ALA A 409 -23.69 -8.23 -3.73
N LEU A 410 -22.42 -7.83 -3.75
CA LEU A 410 -21.97 -6.56 -4.32
C LEU A 410 -22.26 -6.49 -5.83
N GLU A 411 -22.01 -7.56 -6.58
CA GLU A 411 -22.31 -7.63 -8.02
C GLU A 411 -23.83 -7.55 -8.30
N GLN A 412 -24.67 -8.09 -7.41
CA GLN A 412 -26.12 -8.00 -7.52
C GLN A 412 -26.64 -6.58 -7.23
N GLU A 413 -26.12 -5.91 -6.20
CA GLU A 413 -26.49 -4.53 -5.87
C GLU A 413 -25.90 -3.47 -6.79
N LYS A 414 -24.82 -3.82 -7.50
CA LYS A 414 -23.99 -2.97 -8.35
C LYS A 414 -23.09 -2.01 -7.57
N ILE A 415 -21.88 -1.81 -8.07
CA ILE A 415 -20.87 -0.94 -7.46
C ILE A 415 -21.37 0.51 -7.43
N GLU A 416 -22.03 0.98 -8.49
CA GLU A 416 -22.55 2.33 -8.58
C GLU A 416 -23.51 2.66 -7.42
N THR A 417 -24.44 1.73 -7.12
CA THR A 417 -25.42 1.89 -6.04
C THR A 417 -24.72 2.09 -4.70
N VAL A 418 -23.72 1.26 -4.42
CA VAL A 418 -22.93 1.30 -3.19
C VAL A 418 -22.15 2.62 -3.08
N LEU A 419 -21.42 3.01 -4.14
CA LEU A 419 -20.61 4.22 -4.14
C LEU A 419 -21.46 5.49 -4.06
N ARG A 420 -22.62 5.52 -4.72
CA ARG A 420 -23.60 6.61 -4.61
C ARG A 420 -24.15 6.74 -3.19
N ALA A 421 -24.44 5.62 -2.53
CA ALA A 421 -24.99 5.62 -1.18
C ALA A 421 -23.99 6.14 -0.12
N VAL A 422 -22.70 5.80 -0.25
CA VAL A 422 -21.65 6.24 0.68
C VAL A 422 -21.02 7.59 0.30
N GLY A 423 -21.21 8.02 -0.95
CA GLY A 423 -20.85 9.34 -1.46
C GLY A 423 -21.93 10.39 -1.23
N VAL A 424 -21.85 11.49 -1.98
CA VAL A 424 -22.85 12.56 -2.01
C VAL A 424 -23.38 12.68 -3.45
N GLU A 425 -24.62 13.11 -3.62
CA GLU A 425 -25.18 13.36 -4.96
C GLU A 425 -24.47 14.53 -5.65
N SER A 426 -24.33 14.42 -6.97
CA SER A 426 -23.74 15.48 -7.78
C SER A 426 -24.67 16.70 -7.82
N VAL A 427 -24.10 17.88 -7.58
CA VAL A 427 -24.78 19.18 -7.69
C VAL A 427 -24.16 20.05 -8.78
N HIS A 428 -23.55 19.42 -9.79
CA HIS A 428 -22.79 20.10 -10.84
C HIS A 428 -23.58 21.24 -11.51
N GLU A 429 -24.85 21.02 -11.84
CA GLU A 429 -25.71 22.04 -12.45
C GLU A 429 -25.86 23.29 -11.56
N LEU A 430 -26.01 23.10 -10.24
CA LEU A 430 -26.12 24.20 -9.27
C LEU A 430 -24.79 24.96 -9.14
N GLN A 431 -23.66 24.26 -9.20
CA GLN A 431 -22.33 24.86 -9.13
C GLN A 431 -22.03 25.73 -10.36
N VAL A 432 -22.41 25.25 -11.54
CA VAL A 432 -22.28 26.00 -12.81
C VAL A 432 -23.21 27.22 -12.81
N ALA A 433 -24.45 27.07 -12.34
CA ALA A 433 -25.41 28.16 -12.25
C ALA A 433 -24.96 29.27 -11.29
N GLY A 434 -24.48 28.91 -10.09
CA GLY A 434 -23.97 29.87 -9.10
C GLY A 434 -22.79 30.69 -9.63
N THR A 435 -21.83 30.03 -10.28
CA THR A 435 -20.67 30.71 -10.90
C THR A 435 -21.11 31.70 -11.99
N SER A 436 -22.14 31.35 -12.76
CA SER A 436 -22.66 32.21 -13.84
C SER A 436 -23.35 33.47 -13.29
N MET A 437 -24.06 33.34 -12.17
CA MET A 437 -24.71 34.48 -11.50
C MET A 437 -23.69 35.42 -10.84
N GLU A 438 -22.68 34.89 -10.16
CA GLU A 438 -21.60 35.69 -9.56
C GLU A 438 -20.83 36.51 -10.62
N ALA A 439 -20.56 35.93 -11.79
CA ALA A 439 -19.90 36.63 -12.90
C ALA A 439 -20.77 37.75 -13.53
N MET A 440 -22.10 37.62 -13.50
CA MET A 440 -23.02 38.66 -13.97
C MET A 440 -23.09 39.84 -12.99
N ASP A 441 -23.01 39.58 -11.68
CA ASP A 441 -22.97 40.65 -10.67
C ASP A 441 -21.64 41.42 -10.69
N GLU A 442 -20.50 40.76 -10.95
CA GLU A 442 -19.20 41.44 -11.11
C GLU A 442 -19.08 42.29 -12.38
N THR A 443 -19.85 41.99 -13.43
CA THR A 443 -19.89 42.81 -14.66
C THR A 443 -20.93 43.93 -14.62
N SER A 444 -21.79 43.93 -13.59
CA SER A 444 -22.85 44.92 -13.37
C SER A 444 -22.48 46.00 -12.34
N ALA A 445 -21.32 45.85 -11.67
CA ALA A 445 -20.72 46.81 -10.73
C ALA A 445 -19.58 47.59 -11.40
#